data_AF-A0A5B8ULC5-F1
#
_entry.id   AF-A0A5B8ULC5-F1
#
_cell.length_a   1.000
_cell.length_b   1.000
_cell.length_c   1.000
_cell.angle_alpha   90.00
_cell.angle_beta   90.00
_cell.angle_gamma   90.00
#
_symmetry.space_group_name_H-M   'P 1'
#
loop_
_entity.id
_entity.type
_entity.pdbx_description
1 polymer ?
#
loop_
_entity_poly.entity_id
_entity_poly.type
_entity_poly.pdbx_seq_one_letter_code
_entity_poly.pdbx_strand_id
1 'polypeptide(L)' 'MKIALQYVNDLNGNTQAVQLPLNEWEKVLNKLKKYEQTLKLRSDLREAFDQVAILKKQKGQKQTLNDFLNEL' A
#
# COMPACT_ATOMS: atom_id res chain seq x y z
N MET A 1 -12.51 12.29 -6.79
CA MET A 1 -12.85 12.90 -5.49
C MET A 1 -12.61 14.39 -5.65
N LYS A 2 -13.62 15.22 -5.41
CA LYS A 2 -13.46 16.68 -5.37
C LYS A 2 -13.39 17.07 -3.89
N ILE A 3 -12.25 17.60 -3.45
CA ILE A 3 -12.09 18.12 -2.08
C ILE A 3 -12.07 19.64 -2.19
N ALA A 4 -12.89 20.31 -1.38
CA ALA A 4 -12.79 21.75 -1.20
C ALA A 4 -11.59 22.03 -0.28
N LEU A 5 -10.45 22.34 -0.88
CA LEU A 5 -9.24 22.71 -0.16
C LEU A 5 -9.23 24.21 0.12
N GLN A 6 -8.77 24.58 1.30
CA GLN A 6 -8.46 25.96 1.66
C GLN A 6 -6.96 26.07 1.90
N TYR A 7 -6.39 27.22 1.58
CA TYR A 7 -4.97 27.49 1.74
C TYR A 7 -4.77 28.53 2.82
N VAL A 8 -3.84 28.25 3.74
CA VAL A 8 -3.41 29.20 4.76
C VAL A 8 -2.12 29.82 4.27
N ASN A 9 -2.14 31.13 4.05
CA ASN A 9 -0.99 31.89 3.57
C ASN A 9 -0.40 32.74 4.71
N ASP A 10 0.90 33.02 4.62
CA ASP A 10 1.55 34.01 5.47
C ASP A 10 1.23 35.46 5.03
N LEU A 11 1.78 36.43 5.75
CA LEU A 11 1.61 37.86 5.47
C LEU A 11 2.15 38.28 4.09
N ASN A 12 3.04 37.49 3.50
CA ASN A 12 3.60 37.73 2.17
C ASN A 12 2.84 36.99 1.06
N GLY A 13 1.76 36.28 1.40
CA GLY A 13 0.96 35.50 0.47
C GLY A 13 1.53 34.12 0.14
N ASN A 14 2.60 33.67 0.80
CA ASN A 14 3.13 32.33 0.58
C ASN A 14 2.28 31.30 1.33
N THR A 15 1.91 30.21 0.65
CA THR A 15 1.16 29.11 1.27
C THR A 15 2.01 28.36 2.29
N GLN A 16 1.53 28.33 3.53
CA GLN A 16 2.16 27.64 4.66
C GLN A 16 1.46 26.32 4.98
N ALA A 17 0.14 26.24 4.75
CA ALA A 17 -0.61 25.01 5.01
C ALA A 17 -1.82 24.84 4.09
N VAL A 18 -2.30 23.60 4.00
CA VAL A 18 -3.57 23.25 3.37
C VAL A 18 -4.54 22.86 4.48
N GLN A 19 -5.68 23.54 4.53
CA GLN A 19 -6.76 23.25 5.45
C GLN A 19 -7.86 22.50 4.71
N LEU A 20 -8.39 21.48 5.37
CA LEU A 20 -9.56 20.76 4.90
C LEU A 20 -10.44 20.31 6.08
N PRO A 21 -11.74 20.11 5.86
CA PRO A 21 -12.62 19.49 6.85
C PRO A 21 -12.12 18.12 7.28
N LEU A 22 -12.29 17.79 8.57
CA LEU A 22 -11.80 16.53 9.14
C LEU A 22 -12.36 15.29 8.44
N ASN A 23 -13.66 15.32 8.09
CA ASN A 23 -14.30 14.23 7.36
C ASN A 23 -13.72 14.02 5.95
N GLU A 24 -13.26 15.08 5.28
CA GLU A 24 -12.55 14.97 4.00
C GLU A 24 -11.12 14.44 4.21
N TRP A 25 -10.47 14.81 5.32
CA TRP A 25 -9.15 14.28 5.68
C TRP A 25 -9.19 12.78 5.94
N GLU A 26 -10.20 12.31 6.68
CA GLU A 26 -10.42 10.88 6.89
C GLU A 26 -10.63 10.13 5.57
N LYS A 27 -11.34 10.71 4.59
CA LYS A 27 -11.49 10.10 3.25
C LYS A 27 -10.16 10.00 2.52
N VAL A 28 -9.31 11.03 2.60
CA VAL A 28 -7.96 11.03 2.02
C VAL A 28 -7.13 9.90 2.64
N LEU A 29 -7.08 9.83 3.97
CA LEU A 29 -6.31 8.81 4.70
C LEU A 29 -6.79 7.39 4.37
N ASN A 30 -8.11 7.17 4.36
CA ASN A 30 -8.67 5.87 4.01
C ASN A 30 -8.33 5.45 2.58
N LYS A 31 -8.31 6.40 1.64
CA LYS A 31 -7.94 6.11 0.26
C LYS A 31 -6.44 5.80 0.13
N LEU A 32 -5.59 6.56 0.84
CA LEU A 32 -4.15 6.32 0.87
C LEU A 32 -3.84 4.93 1.42
N LYS A 33 -4.44 4.57 2.56
CA LYS A 33 -4.29 3.23 3.17
C LYS A 33 -4.68 2.11 2.21
N LYS A 34 -5.78 2.26 1.46
CA LYS A 34 -6.18 1.28 0.45
C LYS A 34 -5.16 1.15 -0.68
N TYR A 35 -4.59 2.26 -1.14
CA TYR A 35 -3.53 2.22 -2.15
C TYR A 35 -2.27 1.55 -1.64
N GLU A 36 -1.83 1.89 -0.42
CA GLU A 36 -0.67 1.25 0.21
C GLU A 36 -0.87 -0.26 0.35
N GLN A 37 -2.05 -0.70 0.81
CA GLN A 37 -2.40 -2.13 0.88
C GLN A 37 -2.37 -2.80 -0.51
N THR A 38 -2.91 -2.13 -1.53
CA THR A 38 -2.92 -2.66 -2.90
C THR A 38 -1.50 -2.77 -3.46
N LEU A 39 -0.64 -1.79 -3.20
CA LEU A 39 0.75 -1.79 -3.62
C LEU A 39 1.54 -2.88 -2.91
N LYS A 40 1.33 -3.04 -1.60
CA LYS A 40 1.94 -4.12 -0.82
C LYS A 40 1.52 -5.48 -1.36
N LEU A 41 0.22 -5.72 -1.55
CA LEU A 41 -0.28 -6.97 -2.13
C LEU A 41 0.33 -7.26 -3.50
N ARG A 42 0.47 -6.25 -4.37
CA ARG A 42 1.11 -6.42 -5.68
C ARG A 42 2.59 -6.81 -5.54
N SER A 43 3.29 -6.21 -4.59
CA SER A 43 4.70 -6.54 -4.29
C SER A 43 4.82 -7.98 -3.78
N ASP A 44 4.00 -8.33 -2.78
CA ASP A 44 3.99 -9.66 -2.15
C ASP A 44 3.66 -10.75 -3.18
N LEU A 45 2.69 -10.50 -4.06
CA LEU A 45 2.35 -11.41 -5.16
C LEU A 45 3.51 -11.57 -6.14
N ARG A 46 4.18 -10.48 -6.53
CA ARG A 46 5.33 -10.55 -7.43
C ARG A 46 6.44 -11.40 -6.83
N GLU A 47 6.76 -11.19 -5.56
CA GLU A 47 7.75 -11.98 -4.84
C GLU A 47 7.36 -13.47 -4.81
N ALA A 48 6.12 -13.78 -4.46
CA ALA A 48 5.62 -15.15 -4.46
C ALA A 48 5.72 -15.81 -5.85
N PHE A 49 5.43 -15.07 -6.93
CA PHE A 49 5.59 -15.57 -8.30
C PHE A 49 7.06 -15.88 -8.63
N ASP A 50 7.98 -15.00 -8.23
CA ASP A 50 9.42 -15.21 -8.44
C ASP A 50 9.93 -16.43 -7.65
N GLN A 51 9.49 -16.59 -6.40
CA GLN A 51 9.79 -17.77 -5.58
C GLN A 51 9.27 -19.06 -6.22
N VAL A 52 8.02 -19.08 -6.72
CA VAL A 52 7.46 -20.23 -7.43
C VAL A 52 8.23 -20.53 -8.72
N ALA A 53 8.68 -19.51 -9.46
CA ALA A 53 9.48 -19.69 -10.66
C ALA A 53 10.84 -20.35 -10.35
N ILE A 54 11.48 -19.99 -9.23
CA ILE A 54 12.70 -20.62 -8.73
C ILE A 54 12.43 -22.09 -8.35
N LEU A 55 11.37 -22.36 -7.58
CA LEU A 55 10.98 -23.71 -7.17
C LEU A 55 10.64 -24.62 -8.36
N LYS A 56 10.09 -24.06 -9.45
CA LYS A 56 9.83 -24.83 -10.69
C LYS A 56 11.12 -25.25 -11.40
N LYS A 57 12.20 -24.46 -11.28
CA LYS A 57 13.50 -24.74 -11.90
C LYS A 57 14.37 -25.66 -11.05
N GLN A 58 14.23 -25.62 -9.73
CA GLN A 58 14.93 -26.51 -8.83
C GLN A 58 14.43 -27.95 -8.96
N LYS A 59 15.36 -28.90 -9.07
CA LYS A 59 15.08 -30.34 -8.95
C LYS A 59 15.19 -30.72 -7.48
N GLY A 60 14.09 -31.12 -6.86
CA GLY A 60 14.04 -31.48 -5.44
C GLY A 60 12.62 -31.49 -4.89
N GLN A 61 12.47 -31.89 -3.63
CA GLN A 61 11.18 -31.89 -2.94
C GLN A 61 10.73 -30.44 -2.70
N LYS A 62 9.55 -30.09 -3.20
CA LYS A 62 8.95 -28.76 -3.03
C LYS A 62 8.22 -28.75 -1.70
N GLN A 63 8.34 -27.67 -0.93
CA GLN A 63 7.53 -27.47 0.28
C GLN A 63 6.05 -27.56 -0.08
N THR A 64 5.31 -28.42 0.62
CA THR A 64 3.86 -28.53 0.42
C THR A 64 3.13 -27.48 1.25
N LEU A 65 1.86 -27.23 0.92
CA LEU A 65 1.01 -26.33 1.72
C LEU A 65 0.93 -26.80 3.18
N ASN A 66 0.91 -28.10 3.43
CA ASN A 66 0.86 -28.65 4.79
C ASN A 66 2.17 -28.41 5.54
N ASP A 67 3.33 -28.54 4.89
CA ASP A 67 4.61 -28.26 5.52
C ASP A 67 4.70 -26.78 5.94
N PHE A 68 4.30 -25.87 5.05
CA PHE A 68 4.23 -24.44 5.34
C PHE A 68 3.29 -24.10 6.50
N LEU A 69 2.08 -24.66 6.51
CA LEU A 69 1.10 -24.37 7.57
C LEU A 69 1.53 -24.88 8.96
N ASN A 70 2.45 -25.85 9.02
CA ASN A 70 3.00 -26.37 10.27
C ASN A 70 4.22 -25.59 10.78
N GLU A 71 4.75 -24.63 10.01
CA GLU A 71 5.90 -23.76 10.38
C GLU A 71 5.49 -22.42 11.01
N LEU A 72 4.20 -22.05 10.92
CA LEU A 72 3.60 -20.83 11.47
C LEU A 72 3.10 -21.03 12.91
#